data_AF-Q7TMR0-F1
#
_entry.id   AF-Q7TMR0-F1
#
_cell.length_a   1.000
_cell.length_b   1.000
_cell.length_c   1.000
_cell.angle_alpha   90.00
_cell.angle_beta   90.00
_cell.angle_gamma   90.00
#
_symmetry.space_group_name_H-M   'P 1'
#
loop_
_entity.id
_entity.type
_entity.pdbx_description
1 polymer ?
#
loop_
_entity_poly.entity_id
_entity_poly.type
_entity_poly.pdbx_seq_one_letter_code
_entity_poly.pdbx_strand_id
1 'polypeptide(L)'
;MGCRALLLLSFLLLGAATTIPPRLKTLGSPHLSASPTPDPAVARKYSVLYFEQKVDHFGFADMRTFKQRYLVADKHWQRNGGSILFYTGNEGDIVWFCNNTGFMWDVAEELKAMLVFAEHRYYGESLPFGQDSFKDSQHLNFLTSEQALADFAELIRHLEKTIPGAQGQPVIAIGGSYGGMLAAWFRMKYPHIVVGALAASAPIWQLDGMVPCGEFMKIVTNDFRKSGPYCSESIRKSWNVIDKLSGSGSGLQSLTNILHLCSPLTSEKIPTLKGWIAETWVNLAMVNYPYACNFLQPLPAWPIKEVCQYLKNPNVSDTVLLQNIFQALSVYYNYSGQAACLNISQTTTSSLGSMGWSFQACTEMVMPFCTNGIDDMFEPFLWDLEKYSNDCFNQWGVKPRPHWMTTMYGGKNISSHSNIIFSNGELDPWSGGGVTRDITDTLVAINIHDGAHHLDLRAHNAFDPSSVLLSRLLEVKHMKKWILDFYSNIQ
;
A
#
# COMPACT_ATOMS: atom_id res chain seq x y z
N MET A 1 -12.05 -48.37 -16.91
CA MET A 1 -10.61 -48.11 -16.86
C MET A 1 -10.39 -46.78 -16.15
N GLY A 2 -9.62 -46.77 -15.05
CA GLY A 2 -8.83 -45.65 -14.53
C GLY A 2 -9.49 -44.28 -14.23
N CYS A 3 -9.73 -44.04 -12.93
CA CYS A 3 -9.44 -42.84 -12.13
C CYS A 3 -9.19 -41.45 -12.79
N ARG A 4 -9.95 -40.48 -12.24
CA ARG A 4 -9.52 -39.15 -11.72
C ARG A 4 -8.51 -38.36 -12.56
N ALA A 5 -9.01 -37.41 -13.34
CA ALA A 5 -8.24 -36.23 -13.73
C ALA A 5 -8.27 -35.22 -12.56
N LEU A 6 -7.15 -35.18 -11.83
CA LEU A 6 -6.82 -34.18 -10.81
C LEU A 6 -6.32 -32.87 -11.46
N LEU A 7 -6.67 -31.76 -10.79
CA LEU A 7 -5.84 -30.57 -10.49
C LEU A 7 -5.03 -29.90 -11.63
N LEU A 8 -5.46 -28.71 -12.03
CA LEU A 8 -4.62 -27.59 -12.52
C LEU A 8 -5.25 -26.29 -11.96
N LEU A 9 -4.75 -25.73 -10.85
CA LEU A 9 -3.77 -24.62 -10.79
C LEU A 9 -4.26 -23.42 -11.63
N SER A 10 -4.62 -22.25 -11.09
CA SER A 10 -3.87 -21.41 -10.15
C SER A 10 -4.67 -20.16 -9.79
N PHE A 11 -4.66 -19.80 -8.51
CA PHE A 11 -5.22 -18.57 -7.99
C PHE A 11 -4.11 -17.64 -7.54
N LEU A 12 -4.29 -16.35 -7.80
CA LEU A 12 -3.53 -15.27 -7.19
C LEU A 12 -3.78 -15.31 -5.67
N LEU A 13 -2.89 -16.00 -4.96
CA LEU A 13 -2.82 -15.97 -3.50
C LEU A 13 -1.38 -15.65 -3.08
N LEU A 14 -1.25 -14.40 -2.61
CA LEU A 14 -0.47 -13.94 -1.46
C LEU A 14 0.65 -14.85 -0.92
N GLY A 15 1.87 -14.32 -1.02
CA GLY A 15 2.88 -14.29 0.04
C GLY A 15 3.04 -15.54 0.93
N ALA A 16 3.56 -16.64 0.37
CA ALA A 16 4.08 -17.75 1.16
C ALA A 16 5.58 -17.53 1.47
N ALA A 17 5.86 -16.89 2.60
CA ALA A 17 7.20 -16.81 3.16
C ALA A 17 7.59 -18.16 3.79
N THR A 18 8.37 -18.99 3.08
CA THR A 18 9.05 -20.15 3.69
C THR A 18 10.48 -19.79 4.08
N THR A 19 10.78 -20.02 5.35
CA THR A 19 12.04 -19.75 6.04
C THR A 19 13.13 -20.77 5.70
N ILE A 20 14.32 -20.34 5.23
CA ILE A 20 15.54 -21.16 5.15
C ILE A 20 16.77 -20.29 5.55
N PRO A 21 17.73 -20.79 6.35
CA PRO A 21 18.76 -19.98 7.02
C PRO A 21 20.01 -19.69 6.17
N PRO A 22 20.86 -18.72 6.58
CA PRO A 22 21.85 -18.10 5.71
C PRO A 22 23.20 -18.84 5.74
N ARG A 23 23.80 -19.02 4.56
CA ARG A 23 25.25 -19.26 4.43
C ARG A 23 25.85 -18.41 3.32
N LEU A 24 26.55 -17.37 3.79
CA LEU A 24 27.79 -16.78 3.28
C LEU A 24 28.31 -17.32 1.94
N LYS A 25 28.61 -16.40 1.01
CA LYS A 25 29.99 -16.18 0.56
C LYS A 25 30.14 -14.86 -0.20
N THR A 26 31.13 -14.12 0.27
CA THR A 26 31.72 -12.89 -0.24
C THR A 26 32.38 -13.09 -1.62
N LEU A 27 32.09 -12.21 -2.58
CA LEU A 27 33.01 -11.87 -3.67
C LEU A 27 32.93 -10.35 -3.91
N GLY A 28 34.09 -9.73 -4.08
CA GLY A 28 34.28 -8.29 -3.99
C GLY A 28 34.42 -7.57 -5.33
N SER A 29 34.15 -6.25 -5.22
CA SER A 29 34.62 -5.10 -6.03
C SER A 29 34.22 -5.04 -7.52
N PRO A 30 34.22 -3.87 -8.19
CA PRO A 30 34.67 -2.54 -7.76
C PRO A 30 33.70 -1.36 -7.99
N HIS A 31 33.83 -0.37 -7.11
CA HIS A 31 33.82 1.09 -7.29
C HIS A 31 33.13 1.77 -8.51
N LEU A 32 32.20 2.65 -8.11
CA LEU A 32 32.08 4.08 -8.45
C LEU A 32 31.48 4.49 -9.79
N SER A 33 30.19 4.81 -9.72
CA SER A 33 29.74 6.17 -10.03
C SER A 33 28.78 6.64 -8.93
N ALA A 34 29.03 7.83 -8.39
CA ALA A 34 28.35 8.38 -7.22
C ALA A 34 26.89 8.69 -7.55
N SER A 35 25.97 7.85 -7.08
CA SER A 35 24.60 8.29 -6.82
C SER A 35 24.64 9.29 -5.67
N PRO A 36 23.85 10.38 -5.67
CA PRO A 36 23.77 11.27 -4.53
C PRO A 36 23.39 10.42 -3.32
N THR A 37 24.21 10.47 -2.26
CA THR A 37 23.85 9.91 -0.97
C THR A 37 22.49 10.49 -0.60
N PRO A 38 21.45 9.66 -0.38
CA PRO A 38 20.22 10.17 0.18
C PRO A 38 20.60 10.91 1.46
N ASP A 39 20.07 12.13 1.65
CA ASP A 39 20.29 12.87 2.90
C ASP A 39 20.14 11.90 4.07
N PRO A 40 21.11 11.85 5.00
CA PRO A 40 21.06 10.92 6.11
C PRO A 40 19.73 11.14 6.80
N ALA A 41 18.87 10.11 6.81
CA ALA A 41 17.53 10.18 7.35
C ALA A 41 17.62 10.87 8.71
N VAL A 42 17.12 12.11 8.80
CA VAL A 42 17.16 12.89 10.03
C VAL A 42 16.55 12.00 11.10
N ALA A 43 17.35 11.62 12.10
CA ALA A 43 16.91 10.67 13.11
C ALA A 43 15.67 11.24 13.79
N ARG A 44 14.50 10.71 13.42
CA ARG A 44 13.20 11.18 13.91
C ARG A 44 13.14 10.86 15.39
N LYS A 45 12.99 11.91 16.22
CA LYS A 45 12.88 11.77 17.66
C LYS A 45 11.41 11.62 18.04
N TYR A 46 11.00 10.38 18.31
CA TYR A 46 9.70 10.03 18.86
C TYR A 46 9.88 9.09 20.06
N SER A 47 8.86 9.01 20.90
CA SER A 47 8.73 7.99 21.94
C SER A 47 7.87 6.84 21.41
N VAL A 48 8.29 5.60 21.69
CA VAL A 48 7.48 4.40 21.45
C VAL A 48 6.68 4.12 22.71
N LEU A 49 5.35 4.10 22.60
CA LEU A 49 4.42 3.93 23.71
C LEU A 49 3.42 2.82 23.40
N TYR A 50 2.74 2.33 24.45
CA TYR A 50 1.74 1.29 24.34
C TYR A 50 0.49 1.69 25.12
N PHE A 51 -0.67 1.55 24.49
CA PHE A 51 -1.97 1.77 25.08
C PHE A 51 -2.72 0.44 25.21
N GLU A 52 -3.39 0.22 26.35
CA GLU A 52 -4.18 -0.99 26.57
C GLU A 52 -5.53 -0.85 25.87
N GLN A 53 -5.71 -1.57 24.76
CA GLN A 53 -6.91 -1.60 23.95
C GLN A 53 -7.78 -2.81 24.27
N LYS A 54 -9.08 -2.70 24.07
CA LYS A 54 -9.99 -3.85 24.06
C LYS A 54 -9.79 -4.66 22.78
N VAL A 55 -9.86 -5.98 22.91
CA VAL A 55 -9.94 -6.87 21.74
C VAL A 55 -11.22 -6.57 20.95
N ASP A 56 -12.34 -6.40 21.65
CA ASP A 56 -13.64 -6.07 21.07
C ASP A 56 -14.21 -4.78 21.68
N HIS A 57 -14.41 -3.77 20.86
CA HIS A 57 -15.04 -2.51 21.26
C HIS A 57 -16.57 -2.56 21.28
N PHE A 58 -17.16 -3.50 20.56
CA PHE A 58 -18.60 -3.53 20.30
C PHE A 58 -19.32 -4.64 21.08
N GLY A 59 -18.63 -5.74 21.38
CA GLY A 59 -19.09 -6.78 22.29
C GLY A 59 -18.90 -6.41 23.76
N PHE A 60 -19.85 -6.81 24.61
CA PHE A 60 -19.81 -6.55 26.06
C PHE A 60 -19.25 -7.72 26.89
N ALA A 61 -19.23 -8.92 26.34
CA ALA A 61 -18.83 -10.14 27.06
C ALA A 61 -17.31 -10.38 27.01
N ASP A 62 -16.65 -9.93 25.95
CA ASP A 62 -15.20 -10.07 25.81
C ASP A 62 -14.49 -8.94 26.55
N MET A 63 -13.81 -9.30 27.65
CA MET A 63 -13.07 -8.37 28.50
C MET A 63 -11.56 -8.41 28.24
N ARG A 64 -11.12 -9.15 27.21
CA ARG A 64 -9.70 -9.28 26.87
C ARG A 64 -9.16 -7.96 26.32
N THR A 65 -7.90 -7.71 26.60
CA THR A 65 -7.18 -6.51 26.14
C THR A 65 -5.84 -6.89 25.48
N PHE A 66 -5.29 -5.95 24.73
CA PHE A 66 -3.96 -6.05 24.13
C PHE A 66 -3.26 -4.70 24.14
N LYS A 67 -1.95 -4.70 23.89
CA LYS A 67 -1.17 -3.47 23.81
C LYS A 67 -1.11 -2.99 22.37
N GLN A 68 -1.75 -1.87 22.07
CA GLN A 68 -1.58 -1.16 20.81
C GLN A 68 -0.35 -0.25 20.90
N ARG A 69 0.61 -0.45 19.99
CA ARG A 69 1.79 0.40 19.86
C ARG A 69 1.41 1.71 19.18
N TYR A 70 1.97 2.82 19.67
CA TYR A 70 1.87 4.10 18.99
C TYR A 70 3.13 4.92 19.23
N LEU A 71 3.42 5.84 18.32
CA LEU A 71 4.57 6.73 18.39
C LEU A 71 4.10 8.15 18.65
N VAL A 72 4.83 8.88 19.49
CA VAL A 72 4.55 10.30 19.77
C VAL A 72 5.80 11.14 19.56
N ALA A 73 5.67 12.22 18.79
CA ALA A 73 6.67 13.26 18.69
C ALA A 73 6.04 14.63 18.97
N ASP A 74 6.58 15.33 19.96
CA ASP A 74 6.03 16.57 20.52
C ASP A 74 7.01 17.75 20.42
N LYS A 75 8.13 17.59 19.71
CA LYS A 75 9.19 18.60 19.57
C LYS A 75 8.66 19.99 19.20
N HIS A 76 7.67 20.04 18.30
CA HIS A 76 7.09 21.27 17.76
C HIS A 76 5.69 21.57 18.31
N TRP A 77 5.22 20.74 19.25
CA TRP A 77 3.89 20.85 19.80
C TRP A 77 3.76 22.06 20.73
N GLN A 78 2.71 22.84 20.55
CA GLN A 78 2.34 23.92 21.47
C GLN A 78 1.06 23.55 22.23
N ARG A 79 1.07 23.71 23.56
CA ARG A 79 -0.11 23.43 24.39
C ARG A 79 -1.27 24.40 24.12
N ASN A 80 -0.95 25.66 23.82
CA ASN A 80 -1.93 26.69 23.50
C ASN A 80 -2.01 26.87 21.98
N GLY A 81 -3.20 26.67 21.41
CA GLY A 81 -3.40 26.84 19.97
C GLY A 81 -2.66 25.82 19.11
N GLY A 82 -2.27 24.67 19.68
CA GLY A 82 -1.64 23.56 18.95
C GLY A 82 -2.64 22.69 18.22
N SER A 83 -2.15 21.61 17.65
CA SER A 83 -2.98 20.58 17.00
C SER A 83 -2.37 19.20 17.20
N ILE A 84 -3.12 18.16 16.86
CA ILE A 84 -2.62 16.78 16.80
C ILE A 84 -2.77 16.29 15.36
N LEU A 85 -1.66 15.92 14.72
CA LEU A 85 -1.69 15.20 13.46
C LEU A 85 -1.60 13.70 13.77
N PHE A 86 -2.66 12.97 13.45
CA PHE A 86 -2.83 11.58 13.82
C PHE A 86 -2.77 10.68 12.59
N TYR A 87 -1.68 9.94 12.45
CA TYR A 87 -1.50 8.98 11.36
C TYR A 87 -2.27 7.69 11.64
N THR A 88 -3.22 7.36 10.76
CA THR A 88 -3.98 6.12 10.79
C THR A 88 -3.15 5.00 10.16
N GLY A 89 -2.52 4.20 11.02
CA GLY A 89 -1.57 3.15 10.62
C GLY A 89 -2.11 2.22 9.55
N ASN A 90 -1.25 1.98 8.55
CA ASN A 90 -1.47 1.06 7.43
C ASN A 90 -1.23 -0.41 7.85
N GLU A 91 -1.19 -1.29 6.86
CA GLU A 91 -1.03 -2.74 6.92
C GLU A 91 0.40 -3.20 7.26
N GLY A 92 1.01 -2.68 8.31
CA GLY A 92 2.37 -3.08 8.68
C GLY A 92 2.93 -2.38 9.91
N ASP A 93 4.24 -2.53 10.08
CA ASP A 93 4.97 -1.94 11.20
C ASP A 93 4.88 -0.40 11.18
N ILE A 94 4.34 0.20 12.25
CA ILE A 94 4.14 1.65 12.34
C ILE A 94 5.44 2.45 12.29
N VAL A 95 6.57 1.91 12.74
CA VAL A 95 7.89 2.55 12.66
C VAL A 95 8.32 2.68 11.21
N TRP A 96 8.04 1.67 10.38
CA TRP A 96 8.33 1.73 8.95
C TRP A 96 7.50 2.81 8.24
N PHE A 97 6.21 2.93 8.56
CA PHE A 97 5.36 4.02 8.04
C PHE A 97 5.78 5.38 8.55
N CYS A 98 6.05 5.51 9.86
CA CYS A 98 6.58 6.72 10.47
C CYS A 98 7.88 7.19 9.80
N ASN A 99 8.72 6.25 9.34
CA ASN A 99 9.96 6.54 8.61
C ASN A 99 9.73 6.94 7.13
N ASN A 100 8.55 6.67 6.57
CA ASN A 100 8.22 7.01 5.17
C ASN A 100 7.17 8.12 5.01
N THR A 101 6.50 8.54 6.08
CA THR A 101 5.55 9.66 6.11
C THR A 101 6.22 10.92 6.64
N GLY A 102 7.08 11.53 5.82
CA GLY A 102 7.85 12.72 6.19
C GLY A 102 7.04 14.01 6.25
N PHE A 103 5.95 14.11 5.47
CA PHE A 103 5.13 15.30 5.38
C PHE A 103 4.66 15.82 6.74
N MET A 104 4.19 14.91 7.62
CA MET A 104 3.75 15.27 8.97
C MET A 104 4.87 15.92 9.80
N TRP A 105 6.13 15.54 9.58
CA TRP A 105 7.28 16.14 10.23
C TRP A 105 7.60 17.52 9.68
N ASP A 106 7.49 17.68 8.36
CA ASP A 106 7.77 18.93 7.66
C ASP A 106 6.80 20.04 8.07
N VAL A 107 5.52 19.71 8.32
CA VAL A 107 4.48 20.67 8.69
C VAL A 107 4.25 20.81 10.19
N ALA A 108 4.94 20.01 11.02
CA ALA A 108 4.72 19.97 12.47
C ALA A 108 4.94 21.32 13.14
N GLU A 109 5.98 22.05 12.75
CA GLU A 109 6.29 23.38 13.29
C GLU A 109 5.25 24.42 12.91
N GLU A 110 4.88 24.45 11.63
CA GLU A 110 3.90 25.39 11.09
C GLU A 110 2.51 25.18 11.69
N LEU A 111 2.11 23.92 11.92
CA LEU A 111 0.83 23.55 12.52
C LEU A 111 0.87 23.40 14.04
N LYS A 112 2.03 23.65 14.67
CA LYS A 112 2.25 23.55 16.11
C LYS A 112 1.84 22.19 16.67
N ALA A 113 2.12 21.15 15.90
CA ALA A 113 1.49 19.86 16.04
C ALA A 113 2.27 18.89 16.93
N MET A 114 1.52 18.13 17.74
CA MET A 114 1.97 16.82 18.19
C MET A 114 1.72 15.80 17.09
N LEU A 115 2.72 14.98 16.78
CA LEU A 115 2.57 13.89 15.82
C LEU A 115 2.28 12.61 16.57
N VAL A 116 1.25 11.89 16.14
CA VAL A 116 0.88 10.58 16.67
C VAL A 116 0.83 9.61 15.50
N PHE A 117 1.57 8.51 15.58
CA PHE A 117 1.46 7.41 14.63
C PHE A 117 0.88 6.20 15.36
N ALA A 118 -0.39 5.87 15.08
CA ALA A 118 -1.07 4.76 15.73
C ALA A 118 -0.93 3.50 14.89
N GLU A 119 -0.40 2.42 15.47
CA GLU A 119 -0.33 1.14 14.78
C GLU A 119 -1.71 0.49 14.68
N HIS A 120 -1.99 -0.11 13.54
CA HIS A 120 -3.22 -0.85 13.33
C HIS A 120 -3.18 -2.19 14.09
N ARG A 121 -4.32 -2.62 14.65
CA ARG A 121 -4.45 -3.98 15.22
C ARG A 121 -4.06 -5.06 14.20
N TYR A 122 -3.45 -6.14 14.65
CA TYR A 122 -2.90 -7.25 13.82
C TYR A 122 -1.73 -6.87 12.90
N TYR A 123 -1.16 -5.67 13.05
CA TYR A 123 0.03 -5.26 12.32
C TYR A 123 1.15 -4.85 13.27
N GLY A 124 2.40 -5.03 12.82
CA GLY A 124 3.59 -4.78 13.62
C GLY A 124 3.57 -5.53 14.96
N GLU A 125 3.61 -4.79 16.06
CA GLU A 125 3.62 -5.34 17.42
C GLU A 125 2.22 -5.37 18.07
N SER A 126 1.22 -4.74 17.42
CA SER A 126 -0.13 -4.54 17.97
C SER A 126 -1.02 -5.75 17.73
N LEU A 127 -0.66 -6.89 18.33
CA LEU A 127 -1.28 -8.19 18.09
C LEU A 127 -2.26 -8.59 19.21
N PRO A 128 -3.59 -8.64 18.97
CA PRO A 128 -4.59 -8.87 20.02
C PRO A 128 -4.45 -10.17 20.81
N PHE A 129 -3.86 -11.20 20.19
CA PHE A 129 -3.61 -12.50 20.81
C PHE A 129 -2.12 -12.89 20.74
N GLY A 130 -1.22 -11.90 20.62
CA GLY A 130 0.21 -12.14 20.46
C GLY A 130 0.48 -13.06 19.27
N GLN A 131 1.27 -14.11 19.49
CA GLN A 131 1.64 -15.09 18.45
C GLN A 131 0.44 -15.91 17.93
N ASP A 132 -0.65 -16.01 18.70
CA ASP A 132 -1.85 -16.73 18.29
C ASP A 132 -2.80 -15.88 17.42
N SER A 133 -2.48 -14.59 17.16
CA SER A 133 -3.38 -13.68 16.42
C SER A 133 -3.75 -14.17 15.02
N PHE A 134 -2.87 -14.97 14.39
CA PHE A 134 -3.06 -15.53 13.04
C PHE A 134 -3.35 -17.04 13.06
N LYS A 135 -3.65 -17.61 14.23
CA LYS A 135 -3.81 -19.06 14.39
C LYS A 135 -5.01 -19.61 13.62
N ASP A 136 -6.13 -18.89 13.63
CA ASP A 136 -7.37 -19.25 12.98
C ASP A 136 -8.28 -18.03 12.79
N SER A 137 -9.39 -18.21 12.08
CA SER A 137 -10.35 -17.12 11.81
C SER A 137 -11.09 -16.61 13.05
N GLN A 138 -11.14 -17.36 14.15
CA GLN A 138 -11.73 -16.86 15.40
C GLN A 138 -10.81 -15.83 16.05
N HIS A 139 -9.49 -16.04 15.98
CA HIS A 139 -8.51 -15.06 16.42
C HIS A 139 -8.44 -13.87 15.46
N LEU A 140 -8.66 -14.06 14.16
CA LEU A 140 -8.70 -12.96 13.18
C LEU A 140 -10.04 -12.21 13.12
N ASN A 141 -11.08 -12.70 13.81
CA ASN A 141 -12.43 -12.14 13.75
C ASN A 141 -12.53 -10.65 14.13
N PHE A 142 -11.53 -10.11 14.85
CA PHE A 142 -11.48 -8.70 15.25
C PHE A 142 -10.58 -7.84 14.37
N LEU A 143 -10.04 -8.39 13.28
CA LEU A 143 -9.32 -7.66 12.23
C LEU A 143 -10.32 -7.05 11.25
N THR A 144 -10.92 -5.94 11.66
CA THR A 144 -11.91 -5.18 10.90
C THR A 144 -11.60 -3.69 10.99
N SER A 145 -11.95 -2.94 9.96
CA SER A 145 -11.82 -1.48 9.90
C SER A 145 -12.52 -0.80 11.08
N GLU A 146 -13.71 -1.27 11.48
CA GLU A 146 -14.53 -0.70 12.55
C GLU A 146 -13.81 -0.74 13.89
N GLN A 147 -13.24 -1.89 14.22
CA GLN A 147 -12.47 -2.08 15.44
C GLN A 147 -11.20 -1.23 15.44
N ALA A 148 -10.53 -1.10 14.29
CA ALA A 148 -9.35 -0.24 14.15
C ALA A 148 -9.71 1.26 14.33
N LEU A 149 -10.84 1.71 13.77
CA LEU A 149 -11.33 3.08 13.99
C LEU A 149 -11.68 3.33 15.47
N ALA A 150 -12.26 2.35 16.15
CA ALA A 150 -12.53 2.42 17.58
C ALA A 150 -11.23 2.45 18.40
N ASP A 151 -10.20 1.69 18.01
CA ASP A 151 -8.87 1.79 18.62
C ASP A 151 -8.33 3.23 18.53
N PHE A 152 -8.38 3.84 17.34
CA PHE A 152 -7.92 5.21 17.15
C PHE A 152 -8.69 6.22 18.00
N ALA A 153 -10.02 6.07 18.11
CA ALA A 153 -10.86 6.92 18.95
C ALA A 153 -10.47 6.82 20.43
N GLU A 154 -10.36 5.61 20.97
CA GLU A 154 -9.99 5.41 22.38
C GLU A 154 -8.55 5.86 22.68
N LEU A 155 -7.62 5.68 21.73
CA LEU A 155 -6.26 6.19 21.85
C LEU A 155 -6.25 7.73 21.94
N ILE A 156 -6.99 8.43 21.08
CA ILE A 156 -7.06 9.90 21.15
C ILE A 156 -7.63 10.35 22.50
N ARG A 157 -8.70 9.72 22.98
CA ARG A 157 -9.27 10.02 24.31
C ARG A 157 -8.27 9.78 25.44
N HIS A 158 -7.46 8.74 25.33
CA HIS A 158 -6.36 8.49 26.27
C HIS A 158 -5.36 9.65 26.25
N LEU A 159 -4.87 10.06 25.07
CA LEU A 159 -3.92 11.16 24.93
C LEU A 159 -4.45 12.47 25.50
N GLU A 160 -5.71 12.83 25.20
CA GLU A 160 -6.37 14.03 25.74
C GLU A 160 -6.40 14.03 27.27
N LYS A 161 -6.61 12.85 27.88
CA LYS A 161 -6.68 12.69 29.33
C LYS A 161 -5.31 12.69 30.00
N THR A 162 -4.30 12.10 29.36
CA THR A 162 -3.00 11.85 30.01
C THR A 162 -1.92 12.86 29.67
N ILE A 163 -2.03 13.57 28.55
CA ILE A 163 -1.04 14.57 28.12
C ILE A 163 -1.56 15.97 28.47
N PRO A 164 -0.95 16.68 29.44
CA PRO A 164 -1.40 18.01 29.82
C PRO A 164 -1.37 19.01 28.66
N GLY A 165 -2.52 19.58 28.33
CA GLY A 165 -2.71 20.52 27.21
C GLY A 165 -3.15 19.87 25.90
N ALA A 166 -3.25 18.54 25.81
CA ALA A 166 -3.82 17.87 24.64
C ALA A 166 -5.36 17.94 24.63
N GLN A 167 -5.99 18.02 25.81
CA GLN A 167 -7.44 18.22 25.92
C GLN A 167 -7.86 19.51 25.19
N GLY A 168 -8.86 19.39 24.31
CA GLY A 168 -9.40 20.54 23.58
C GLY A 168 -8.49 21.05 22.47
N GLN A 169 -7.65 20.18 21.90
CA GLN A 169 -6.92 20.48 20.67
C GLN A 169 -7.56 19.78 19.46
N PRO A 170 -7.54 20.41 18.27
CA PRO A 170 -8.06 19.77 17.06
C PRO A 170 -7.17 18.61 16.63
N VAL A 171 -7.79 17.48 16.32
CA VAL A 171 -7.11 16.30 15.76
C VAL A 171 -7.43 16.16 14.27
N ILE A 172 -6.41 16.00 13.45
CA ILE A 172 -6.53 15.76 12.01
C ILE A 172 -6.04 14.35 11.70
N ALA A 173 -6.90 13.52 11.13
CA ALA A 173 -6.53 12.17 10.69
C ALA A 173 -5.76 12.25 9.37
N ILE A 174 -4.65 11.53 9.25
CA ILE A 174 -3.82 11.51 8.04
C ILE A 174 -3.49 10.07 7.71
N GLY A 175 -3.62 9.67 6.46
CA GLY A 175 -3.26 8.33 6.04
C GLY A 175 -3.06 8.23 4.54
N GLY A 176 -2.25 7.26 4.13
CA GLY A 176 -2.02 6.90 2.73
C GLY A 176 -2.59 5.52 2.43
N SER A 177 -3.07 5.23 1.22
CA SER A 177 -3.56 3.89 0.85
C SER A 177 -4.75 3.44 1.73
N TYR A 178 -4.78 2.20 2.22
CA TYR A 178 -5.75 1.74 3.22
C TYR A 178 -5.78 2.62 4.47
N GLY A 179 -4.64 3.09 4.96
CA GLY A 179 -4.52 4.06 6.03
C GLY A 179 -5.24 5.36 5.69
N GLY A 180 -5.22 5.77 4.41
CA GLY A 180 -6.00 6.89 3.89
C GLY A 180 -7.51 6.60 3.84
N MET A 181 -7.90 5.36 3.51
CA MET A 181 -9.30 4.92 3.63
C MET A 181 -9.76 5.03 5.08
N LEU A 182 -8.93 4.55 6.03
CA LEU A 182 -9.16 4.69 7.45
C LEU A 182 -9.23 6.16 7.88
N ALA A 183 -8.36 7.06 7.39
CA ALA A 183 -8.43 8.48 7.72
C ALA A 183 -9.77 9.11 7.28
N ALA A 184 -10.20 8.83 6.04
CA ALA A 184 -11.48 9.28 5.52
C ALA A 184 -12.64 8.72 6.37
N TRP A 185 -12.67 7.41 6.59
CA TRP A 185 -13.71 6.75 7.37
C TRP A 185 -13.71 7.17 8.84
N PHE A 186 -12.54 7.49 9.40
CA PHE A 186 -12.43 7.98 10.76
C PHE A 186 -13.10 9.33 10.91
N ARG A 187 -12.86 10.25 9.97
CA ARG A 187 -13.58 11.52 9.89
C ARG A 187 -15.08 11.33 9.66
N MET A 188 -15.49 10.35 8.87
CA MET A 188 -16.91 10.07 8.62
C MET A 188 -17.64 9.53 9.85
N LYS A 189 -17.01 8.63 10.63
CA LYS A 189 -17.66 7.94 11.75
C LYS A 189 -17.44 8.59 13.11
N TYR A 190 -16.33 9.29 13.30
CA TYR A 190 -15.97 9.98 14.54
C TYR A 190 -15.73 11.48 14.32
N PRO A 191 -16.69 12.22 13.71
CA PRO A 191 -16.50 13.63 13.38
C PRO A 191 -16.39 14.56 14.61
N HIS A 192 -16.70 14.04 15.80
CA HIS A 192 -16.56 14.70 17.10
C HIS A 192 -15.18 14.49 17.74
N ILE A 193 -14.36 13.58 17.19
CA ILE A 193 -12.99 13.29 17.65
C ILE A 193 -11.97 13.92 16.70
N VAL A 194 -12.18 13.81 15.38
CA VAL A 194 -11.28 14.41 14.37
C VAL A 194 -11.98 15.50 13.56
N VAL A 195 -11.35 16.67 13.46
CA VAL A 195 -11.92 17.86 12.82
C VAL A 195 -11.79 17.84 11.29
N GLY A 196 -10.87 17.03 10.76
CA GLY A 196 -10.69 16.81 9.34
C GLY A 196 -9.79 15.60 9.06
N ALA A 197 -9.70 15.22 7.78
CA ALA A 197 -8.84 14.15 7.32
C ALA A 197 -8.12 14.46 6.00
N LEU A 198 -6.86 14.04 5.91
CA LEU A 198 -6.12 13.90 4.65
C LEU A 198 -6.04 12.42 4.30
N ALA A 199 -6.80 12.03 3.26
CA ALA A 199 -6.90 10.67 2.75
C ALA A 199 -6.13 10.56 1.43
N ALA A 200 -4.81 10.35 1.53
CA ALA A 200 -3.91 10.32 0.39
C ALA A 200 -3.93 8.96 -0.30
N SER A 201 -4.02 8.95 -1.63
CA SER A 201 -4.07 7.73 -2.44
C SER A 201 -5.05 6.70 -1.86
N ALA A 202 -6.21 7.17 -1.37
CA ALA A 202 -7.17 6.37 -0.61
C ALA A 202 -8.25 5.80 -1.53
N PRO A 203 -8.21 4.50 -1.88
CA PRO A 203 -9.11 3.94 -2.88
C PRO A 203 -10.47 3.57 -2.29
N ILE A 204 -11.16 4.52 -1.65
CA ILE A 204 -12.46 4.26 -0.98
C ILE A 204 -13.58 3.82 -1.94
N TRP A 205 -13.36 3.96 -3.25
CA TRP A 205 -14.25 3.47 -4.31
C TRP A 205 -13.69 2.26 -5.08
N GLN A 206 -12.54 1.69 -4.69
CA GLN A 206 -12.07 0.39 -5.22
C GLN A 206 -12.82 -0.76 -4.52
N LEU A 207 -14.15 -0.75 -4.64
CA LEU A 207 -15.05 -1.70 -4.02
C LEU A 207 -16.07 -2.17 -5.05
N ASP A 208 -16.76 -3.26 -4.74
CA ASP A 208 -17.71 -3.87 -5.65
C ASP A 208 -18.75 -2.88 -6.19
N GLY A 209 -18.93 -2.90 -7.52
CA GLY A 209 -19.90 -2.06 -8.25
C GLY A 209 -19.58 -0.55 -8.32
N MET A 210 -18.45 -0.08 -7.78
CA MET A 210 -18.16 1.37 -7.75
C MET A 210 -17.34 1.86 -8.94
N VAL A 211 -16.36 1.08 -9.39
CA VAL A 211 -15.48 1.43 -10.52
C VAL A 211 -15.27 0.19 -11.40
N PRO A 212 -14.95 0.36 -12.71
CA PRO A 212 -14.62 -0.77 -13.56
C PRO A 212 -13.44 -1.58 -12.99
N CYS A 213 -13.56 -2.90 -12.89
CA CYS A 213 -12.53 -3.77 -12.31
C CYS A 213 -11.16 -3.69 -13.01
N GLY A 214 -11.12 -3.22 -14.26
CA GLY A 214 -9.89 -3.10 -15.04
C GLY A 214 -9.21 -1.75 -14.93
N GLU A 215 -9.82 -0.76 -14.28
CA GLU A 215 -9.32 0.62 -14.25
C GLU A 215 -7.90 0.70 -13.68
N PHE A 216 -7.66 0.02 -12.55
CA PHE A 216 -6.34 -0.06 -11.91
C PHE A 216 -5.25 -0.54 -12.89
N MET A 217 -5.50 -1.63 -13.62
CA MET A 217 -4.50 -2.23 -14.52
C MET A 217 -4.27 -1.40 -15.80
N LYS A 218 -5.27 -0.61 -16.22
CA LYS A 218 -5.10 0.38 -17.30
C LYS A 218 -4.19 1.52 -16.87
N ILE A 219 -4.31 2.00 -15.64
CA ILE A 219 -3.42 3.04 -15.09
C ILE A 219 -1.99 2.53 -15.03
N VAL A 220 -1.78 1.33 -14.47
CA VAL A 220 -0.46 0.66 -14.48
C VAL A 220 0.09 0.60 -15.91
N THR A 221 -0.71 0.15 -16.87
CA THR A 221 -0.29 0.07 -18.28
C THR A 221 0.07 1.45 -18.86
N ASN A 222 -0.69 2.48 -18.52
CA ASN A 222 -0.43 3.85 -18.96
C ASN A 222 0.89 4.40 -18.41
N ASP A 223 1.26 4.08 -17.17
CA ASP A 223 2.53 4.53 -16.60
C ASP A 223 3.73 3.97 -17.37
N PHE A 224 3.68 2.69 -17.73
CA PHE A 224 4.70 2.05 -18.57
C PHE A 224 4.70 2.62 -20.00
N ARG A 225 3.52 2.84 -20.58
CA ARG A 225 3.37 3.44 -21.92
C ARG A 225 3.95 4.86 -22.00
N LYS A 226 3.70 5.69 -20.97
CA LYS A 226 4.22 7.06 -20.87
C LYS A 226 5.73 7.09 -20.62
N SER A 227 6.28 6.08 -19.96
CA SER A 227 7.70 6.04 -19.54
C SER A 227 8.67 5.57 -20.62
N GLY A 228 8.20 4.88 -21.66
CA GLY A 228 9.06 4.52 -22.80
C GLY A 228 8.30 3.93 -23.99
N PRO A 229 8.76 4.22 -25.22
CA PRO A 229 8.11 3.71 -26.42
C PRO A 229 8.14 2.17 -26.43
N TYR A 230 6.98 1.57 -26.70
CA TYR A 230 6.78 0.12 -26.77
C TYR A 230 7.05 -0.68 -25.49
N CYS A 231 7.17 0.00 -24.35
CA CYS A 231 7.45 -0.67 -23.08
C CYS A 231 6.31 -1.61 -22.67
N SER A 232 5.07 -1.09 -22.67
CA SER A 232 3.87 -1.89 -22.40
C SER A 232 3.67 -3.04 -23.39
N GLU A 233 4.01 -2.83 -24.66
CA GLU A 233 3.85 -3.79 -25.75
C GLU A 233 4.87 -4.93 -25.63
N SER A 234 6.10 -4.61 -25.21
CA SER A 234 7.13 -5.60 -24.93
C SER A 234 6.74 -6.48 -23.74
N ILE A 235 6.20 -5.88 -22.68
CA ILE A 235 5.64 -6.63 -21.52
C ILE A 235 4.51 -7.53 -21.98
N ARG A 236 3.52 -6.99 -22.70
CA ARG A 236 2.37 -7.75 -23.19
C ARG A 236 2.78 -8.95 -24.05
N LYS A 237 3.77 -8.77 -24.94
CA LYS A 237 4.27 -9.85 -25.79
C LYS A 237 5.00 -10.93 -25.00
N SER A 238 5.65 -10.57 -23.89
CA SER A 238 6.45 -11.51 -23.09
C SER A 238 5.61 -12.66 -22.51
N TRP A 239 4.33 -12.44 -22.21
CA TRP A 239 3.43 -13.47 -21.69
C TRP A 239 3.30 -14.67 -22.64
N ASN A 240 3.06 -14.40 -23.93
CA ASN A 240 2.96 -15.45 -24.95
C ASN A 240 4.29 -16.21 -25.12
N VAL A 241 5.43 -15.53 -24.91
CA VAL A 241 6.76 -16.17 -24.96
C VAL A 241 6.95 -17.10 -23.77
N ILE A 242 6.53 -16.68 -22.56
CA ILE A 242 6.54 -17.52 -21.36
C ILE A 242 5.66 -18.76 -21.59
N ASP A 243 4.45 -18.60 -22.10
CA ASP A 243 3.55 -19.73 -22.40
C ASP A 243 4.18 -20.71 -23.39
N LYS A 244 4.71 -20.20 -24.50
CA LYS A 244 5.36 -21.01 -25.54
C LYS A 244 6.51 -21.85 -24.97
N LEU A 245 7.38 -21.29 -24.15
CA LEU A 245 8.50 -22.04 -23.55
C LEU A 245 8.04 -22.99 -22.44
N SER A 246 6.99 -22.65 -21.71
CA SER A 246 6.50 -23.48 -20.60
C SER A 246 5.95 -24.86 -21.01
N GLY A 247 5.65 -25.05 -22.31
CA GLY A 247 5.11 -26.31 -22.85
C GLY A 247 6.09 -27.48 -22.91
N SER A 248 7.35 -27.32 -22.48
CA SER A 248 8.36 -28.38 -22.50
C SER A 248 9.36 -28.28 -21.34
N GLY A 249 9.92 -29.42 -20.91
CA GLY A 249 10.93 -29.45 -19.85
C GLY A 249 12.19 -28.64 -20.19
N SER A 250 12.64 -28.68 -21.46
CA SER A 250 13.76 -27.86 -21.92
C SER A 250 13.43 -26.36 -21.89
N GLY A 251 12.21 -25.97 -22.25
CA GLY A 251 11.79 -24.58 -22.20
C GLY A 251 11.62 -24.04 -20.77
N LEU A 252 11.17 -24.86 -19.82
CA LEU A 252 11.19 -24.54 -18.39
C LEU A 252 12.61 -24.28 -17.87
N GLN A 253 13.57 -25.11 -18.29
CA GLN A 253 14.98 -24.91 -17.95
C GLN A 253 15.54 -23.62 -18.60
N SER A 254 15.19 -23.36 -19.86
CA SER A 254 15.56 -22.11 -20.54
C SER A 254 14.99 -20.88 -19.82
N LEU A 255 13.71 -20.88 -19.43
CA LEU A 255 13.09 -19.81 -18.66
C LEU A 255 13.81 -19.59 -17.32
N THR A 256 14.08 -20.67 -16.59
CA THR A 256 14.82 -20.64 -15.31
C THR A 256 16.18 -19.95 -15.47
N ASN A 257 16.92 -20.33 -16.52
CA ASN A 257 18.26 -19.81 -16.77
C ASN A 257 18.24 -18.35 -17.24
N ILE A 258 17.37 -18.00 -18.20
CA ILE A 258 17.30 -16.64 -18.77
C ILE A 258 16.88 -15.62 -17.70
N LEU A 259 15.93 -15.99 -16.83
CA LEU A 259 15.45 -15.13 -15.74
C LEU A 259 16.32 -15.23 -14.47
N HIS A 260 17.39 -16.03 -14.49
CA HIS A 260 18.27 -16.29 -13.34
C HIS A 260 17.51 -16.60 -12.05
N LEU A 261 16.54 -17.51 -12.09
CA LEU A 261 15.72 -17.83 -10.93
C LEU A 261 16.48 -18.66 -9.89
N CYS A 262 16.19 -18.44 -8.60
CA CYS A 262 16.83 -19.17 -7.50
C CYS A 262 16.45 -20.65 -7.42
N SER A 263 15.40 -21.07 -8.11
CA SER A 263 14.93 -22.45 -8.11
C SER A 263 14.39 -22.82 -9.50
N PRO A 264 14.61 -24.07 -9.96
CA PRO A 264 14.06 -24.54 -11.23
C PRO A 264 12.54 -24.42 -11.29
N LEU A 265 12.03 -23.97 -12.44
CA LEU A 265 10.60 -23.94 -12.72
C LEU A 265 10.06 -25.34 -13.01
N THR A 266 8.87 -25.60 -12.50
CA THR A 266 8.01 -26.72 -12.89
C THR A 266 6.75 -26.17 -13.55
N SER A 267 6.01 -26.99 -14.30
CA SER A 267 4.77 -26.56 -14.94
C SER A 267 3.76 -26.00 -13.94
N GLU A 268 3.72 -26.52 -12.70
CA GLU A 268 2.82 -26.00 -11.66
C GLU A 268 3.19 -24.59 -11.17
N LYS A 269 4.45 -24.17 -11.33
CA LYS A 269 4.95 -22.86 -10.88
C LYS A 269 4.82 -21.74 -11.92
N ILE A 270 4.40 -22.06 -13.15
CA ILE A 270 4.26 -21.06 -14.21
C ILE A 270 3.26 -19.96 -13.85
N PRO A 271 2.09 -20.26 -13.26
CA PRO A 271 1.20 -19.20 -12.80
C PRO A 271 1.78 -18.35 -11.67
N THR A 272 2.55 -18.95 -10.76
CA THR A 272 3.27 -18.22 -9.71
C THR A 272 4.29 -17.26 -10.32
N LEU A 273 5.05 -17.71 -11.32
CA LEU A 273 5.98 -16.85 -12.05
C LEU A 273 5.25 -15.67 -12.71
N LYS A 274 4.15 -15.94 -13.42
CA LYS A 274 3.37 -14.89 -14.11
C LYS A 274 2.75 -13.89 -13.13
N GLY A 275 2.16 -14.38 -12.05
CA GLY A 275 1.64 -13.55 -10.97
C GLY A 275 2.73 -12.68 -10.33
N TRP A 276 3.89 -13.27 -10.05
CA TRP A 276 5.05 -12.55 -9.50
C TRP A 276 5.57 -11.45 -10.43
N ILE A 277 5.67 -11.70 -11.74
CA ILE A 277 6.04 -10.67 -12.73
C ILE A 277 4.97 -9.56 -12.77
N ALA A 278 3.68 -9.92 -12.81
CA ALA A 278 2.59 -8.95 -12.87
C ALA A 278 2.55 -8.05 -11.62
N GLU A 279 2.69 -8.64 -10.44
CA GLU A 279 2.77 -7.91 -9.16
C GLU A 279 3.99 -6.96 -9.13
N THR A 280 5.11 -7.38 -9.73
CA THR A 280 6.29 -6.51 -9.85
C THR A 280 6.00 -5.25 -10.67
N TRP A 281 5.26 -5.37 -11.79
CA TRP A 281 4.86 -4.20 -12.59
C TRP A 281 3.90 -3.28 -11.84
N VAL A 282 2.96 -3.85 -11.08
CA VAL A 282 2.07 -3.08 -10.20
C VAL A 282 2.87 -2.34 -9.12
N ASN A 283 3.79 -3.03 -8.44
CA ASN A 283 4.64 -2.43 -7.42
C ASN A 283 5.46 -1.27 -7.98
N LEU A 284 6.09 -1.45 -9.15
CA LEU A 284 6.85 -0.41 -9.83
C LEU A 284 6.01 0.83 -10.17
N ALA A 285 4.74 0.67 -10.56
CA ALA A 285 3.82 1.78 -10.79
C ALA A 285 3.52 2.53 -9.49
N MET A 286 3.14 1.81 -8.42
CA MET A 286 2.87 2.42 -7.13
C MET A 286 4.07 3.23 -6.60
N VAL A 287 5.29 2.72 -6.77
CA VAL A 287 6.50 3.38 -6.25
C VAL A 287 7.32 4.10 -7.33
N ASN A 288 6.67 4.58 -8.40
CA ASN A 288 7.32 5.33 -9.49
C ASN A 288 7.72 6.76 -9.07
N TYR A 289 8.43 6.89 -7.94
CA TYR A 289 8.76 8.17 -7.31
C TYR A 289 9.82 8.95 -8.09
N PRO A 290 9.83 10.30 -7.97
CA PRO A 290 10.74 11.18 -8.69
C PRO A 290 12.20 11.14 -8.21
N TYR A 291 12.49 10.38 -7.15
CA TYR A 291 13.80 10.23 -6.53
C TYR A 291 14.01 8.79 -6.06
N ALA A 292 15.27 8.43 -5.81
CA ALA A 292 15.60 7.12 -5.25
C ALA A 292 14.96 6.94 -3.86
N CYS A 293 14.40 5.77 -3.61
CA CYS A 293 13.75 5.47 -2.34
C CYS A 293 13.99 4.02 -1.91
N ASN A 294 13.73 3.73 -0.64
CA ASN A 294 13.78 2.39 -0.07
C ASN A 294 12.48 2.09 0.67
N PHE A 295 11.37 2.16 -0.06
CA PHE A 295 10.04 1.88 0.49
C PHE A 295 9.73 0.39 0.38
N LEU A 296 9.25 -0.08 -0.79
CA LEU A 296 9.04 -1.51 -1.02
C LEU A 296 10.35 -2.27 -1.29
N GLN A 297 11.23 -1.66 -2.08
CA GLN A 297 12.58 -2.11 -2.40
C GLN A 297 13.49 -0.88 -2.58
N PRO A 298 14.82 -1.03 -2.50
CA PRO A 298 15.75 0.00 -2.94
C PRO A 298 15.60 0.20 -4.46
N LEU A 299 15.14 1.39 -4.86
CA LEU A 299 14.83 1.69 -6.25
C LEU A 299 15.43 3.05 -6.68
N PRO A 300 15.80 3.19 -7.96
CA PRO A 300 16.21 4.48 -8.51
C PRO A 300 15.03 5.46 -8.59
N ALA A 301 15.33 6.71 -8.94
CA ALA A 301 14.32 7.67 -9.37
C ALA A 301 13.64 7.19 -10.66
N TRP A 302 12.32 7.41 -10.76
CA TRP A 302 11.50 7.03 -11.92
C TRP A 302 11.75 5.57 -12.36
N PRO A 303 11.57 4.58 -11.47
CA PRO A 303 11.98 3.20 -11.73
C PRO A 303 11.29 2.58 -12.96
N ILE A 304 10.08 3.02 -13.35
CA ILE A 304 9.47 2.56 -14.62
C ILE A 304 10.28 3.04 -15.83
N LYS A 305 10.79 4.28 -15.82
CA LYS A 305 11.64 4.79 -16.90
C LYS A 305 12.92 3.96 -17.03
N GLU A 306 13.52 3.60 -15.90
CA GLU A 306 14.69 2.70 -15.86
C GLU A 306 14.35 1.30 -16.36
N VAL A 307 13.17 0.76 -16.05
CA VAL A 307 12.70 -0.52 -16.61
C VAL A 307 12.49 -0.43 -18.13
N CYS A 308 11.81 0.62 -18.59
CA CYS A 308 11.47 0.80 -19.99
C CYS A 308 12.69 1.03 -20.90
N GLN A 309 13.87 1.35 -20.33
CA GLN A 309 15.11 1.44 -21.11
C GLN A 309 15.52 0.10 -21.76
N TYR A 310 15.11 -1.02 -21.15
CA TYR A 310 15.37 -2.37 -21.64
C TYR A 310 14.28 -2.88 -22.60
N LEU A 311 13.10 -2.27 -22.60
CA LEU A 311 11.89 -2.76 -23.26
C LEU A 311 11.47 -1.90 -24.47
N LYS A 312 12.46 -1.46 -25.26
CA LYS A 312 12.28 -0.49 -26.37
C LYS A 312 11.75 -1.09 -27.67
N ASN A 313 11.79 -2.40 -27.85
CA ASN A 313 11.38 -3.06 -29.09
C ASN A 313 10.72 -4.42 -28.80
N PRO A 314 9.42 -4.58 -29.08
CA PRO A 314 8.72 -5.84 -28.90
C PRO A 314 9.10 -6.85 -29.99
N ASN A 315 9.62 -6.41 -31.14
CA ASN A 315 9.94 -7.26 -32.30
C ASN A 315 11.37 -7.80 -32.28
N VAL A 316 11.82 -8.26 -31.12
CA VAL A 316 13.06 -9.03 -30.94
C VAL A 316 12.75 -10.53 -30.86
N SER A 317 13.78 -11.38 -30.86
CA SER A 317 13.61 -12.82 -30.66
C SER A 317 13.09 -13.13 -29.24
N ASP A 318 12.40 -14.26 -29.09
CA ASP A 318 11.85 -14.73 -27.80
C ASP A 318 12.91 -14.72 -26.68
N THR A 319 14.12 -15.21 -26.97
CA THR A 319 15.24 -15.22 -26.02
C THR A 319 15.66 -13.81 -25.63
N VAL A 320 15.79 -12.89 -26.59
CA VAL A 320 16.19 -11.50 -26.31
C VAL A 320 15.09 -10.77 -25.54
N LEU A 321 13.81 -11.02 -25.85
CA LEU A 321 12.70 -10.42 -25.11
C LEU A 321 12.74 -10.85 -23.63
N LEU A 322 12.95 -12.14 -23.35
CA LEU A 322 13.06 -12.63 -21.97
C LEU A 322 14.31 -12.12 -21.25
N GLN A 323 15.43 -11.95 -21.96
CA GLN A 323 16.62 -11.29 -21.40
C GLN A 323 16.34 -9.84 -21.02
N ASN A 324 15.59 -9.11 -21.84
CA ASN A 324 15.17 -7.74 -21.53
C ASN A 324 14.20 -7.69 -20.34
N ILE A 325 13.28 -8.65 -20.25
CA ILE A 325 12.40 -8.82 -19.08
C ILE A 325 13.21 -9.11 -17.81
N PHE A 326 14.24 -9.94 -17.88
CA PHE A 326 15.15 -10.17 -16.76
C PHE A 326 15.85 -8.88 -16.30
N GLN A 327 16.36 -8.07 -17.24
CA GLN A 327 16.97 -6.78 -16.90
C GLN A 327 15.97 -5.82 -16.26
N ALA A 328 14.75 -5.75 -16.79
CA ALA A 328 13.65 -4.98 -16.21
C ALA A 328 13.30 -5.41 -14.78
N LEU A 329 13.11 -6.72 -14.55
CA LEU A 329 12.84 -7.27 -13.21
C LEU A 329 14.01 -7.01 -12.24
N SER A 330 15.25 -6.99 -12.76
CA SER A 330 16.44 -6.71 -11.96
C SER A 330 16.49 -5.27 -11.45
N VAL A 331 15.81 -4.30 -12.09
CA VAL A 331 15.64 -2.96 -11.52
C VAL A 331 14.89 -3.01 -10.18
N TYR A 332 13.95 -3.94 -10.01
CA TYR A 332 13.20 -4.09 -8.77
C TYR A 332 13.88 -4.99 -7.74
N TYR A 333 14.41 -6.14 -8.18
CA TYR A 333 14.93 -7.17 -7.28
C TYR A 333 16.45 -7.14 -7.08
N ASN A 334 17.20 -6.44 -7.95
CA ASN A 334 18.66 -6.46 -7.94
C ASN A 334 19.27 -5.09 -8.27
N TYR A 335 18.61 -3.99 -7.91
CA TYR A 335 19.15 -2.65 -8.14
C TYR A 335 20.50 -2.44 -7.43
N SER A 336 20.69 -3.07 -6.26
CA SER A 336 21.95 -3.04 -5.51
C SER A 336 23.08 -3.86 -6.15
N GLY A 337 22.77 -4.73 -7.13
CA GLY A 337 23.71 -5.67 -7.75
C GLY A 337 24.12 -6.85 -6.85
N GLN A 338 23.50 -7.01 -5.67
CA GLN A 338 23.88 -8.03 -4.69
C GLN A 338 23.12 -9.35 -4.81
N ALA A 339 21.98 -9.39 -5.50
CA ALA A 339 21.18 -10.59 -5.65
C ALA A 339 21.82 -11.54 -6.67
N ALA A 340 22.11 -12.78 -6.24
CA ALA A 340 22.67 -13.81 -7.10
C ALA A 340 21.64 -14.44 -8.05
N CYS A 341 20.36 -14.38 -7.69
CA CYS A 341 19.24 -14.96 -8.41
C CYS A 341 17.92 -14.29 -8.00
N LEU A 342 16.85 -14.47 -8.78
CA LEU A 342 15.53 -13.93 -8.49
C LEU A 342 14.65 -14.98 -7.80
N ASN A 343 14.12 -14.63 -6.61
CA ASN A 343 13.24 -15.50 -5.85
C ASN A 343 11.76 -15.12 -6.07
N ILE A 344 11.02 -15.97 -6.79
CA ILE A 344 9.61 -15.73 -7.11
C ILE A 344 8.65 -15.88 -5.92
N SER A 345 9.14 -16.27 -4.72
CA SER A 345 8.34 -16.34 -3.50
C SER A 345 8.33 -15.03 -2.70
N GLN A 346 9.03 -13.98 -3.16
CA GLN A 346 9.15 -12.69 -2.48
C GLN A 346 8.82 -11.57 -3.46
N THR A 347 7.96 -10.64 -3.05
CA THR A 347 7.53 -9.50 -3.88
C THR A 347 7.71 -8.14 -3.19
N THR A 348 7.64 -8.08 -1.86
CA THR A 348 7.68 -6.82 -1.10
C THR A 348 8.47 -6.96 0.20
N THR A 349 8.60 -5.86 0.95
CA THR A 349 9.25 -5.83 2.27
C THR A 349 8.51 -6.66 3.31
N SER A 350 9.25 -7.28 4.23
CA SER A 350 8.68 -8.00 5.39
C SER A 350 8.01 -7.08 6.42
N SER A 351 8.20 -5.75 6.32
CA SER A 351 7.53 -4.77 7.17
C SER A 351 6.01 -4.70 6.96
N LEU A 352 5.51 -5.22 5.83
CA LEU A 352 4.08 -5.31 5.52
C LEU A 352 3.48 -6.63 6.04
N GLY A 353 2.30 -6.55 6.64
CA GLY A 353 1.58 -7.70 7.20
C GLY A 353 0.74 -8.43 6.15
N SER A 354 1.37 -9.23 5.29
CA SER A 354 0.69 -9.93 4.20
C SER A 354 -0.47 -10.82 4.64
N MET A 355 -0.33 -11.54 5.77
CA MET A 355 -1.40 -12.39 6.31
C MET A 355 -2.62 -11.59 6.78
N GLY A 356 -2.40 -10.44 7.44
CA GLY A 356 -3.48 -9.56 7.89
C GLY A 356 -4.26 -9.02 6.70
N TRP A 357 -3.55 -8.52 5.69
CA TRP A 357 -4.19 -8.01 4.48
C TRP A 357 -4.93 -9.11 3.71
N SER A 358 -4.36 -10.31 3.63
CA SER A 358 -5.03 -11.48 3.03
C SER A 358 -6.39 -11.74 3.65
N PHE A 359 -6.48 -11.69 4.98
CA PHE A 359 -7.72 -11.93 5.70
C PHE A 359 -8.72 -10.79 5.51
N GLN A 360 -8.27 -9.53 5.59
CA GLN A 360 -9.14 -8.36 5.36
C GLN A 360 -9.74 -8.35 3.96
N ALA A 361 -8.93 -8.65 2.93
CA ALA A 361 -9.41 -8.78 1.55
C ALA A 361 -10.50 -9.86 1.43
N CYS A 362 -10.28 -11.00 2.12
CA CYS A 362 -11.22 -12.12 2.14
C CYS A 362 -12.48 -11.92 2.98
N THR A 363 -12.64 -10.79 3.65
CA THR A 363 -13.77 -10.50 4.54
C THR A 363 -14.51 -9.24 4.13
N GLU A 364 -13.90 -8.07 4.28
CA GLU A 364 -14.56 -6.78 4.07
C GLU A 364 -13.94 -5.94 2.95
N MET A 365 -12.62 -6.05 2.72
CA MET A 365 -11.89 -5.31 1.68
C MET A 365 -11.97 -6.03 0.32
N VAL A 366 -13.20 -6.29 -0.13
CA VAL A 366 -13.44 -7.01 -1.38
C VAL A 366 -13.27 -6.05 -2.56
N MET A 367 -12.12 -6.14 -3.22
CA MET A 367 -11.71 -5.25 -4.30
C MET A 367 -11.63 -6.00 -5.64
N PRO A 368 -12.60 -5.79 -6.57
CA PRO A 368 -12.56 -6.45 -7.87
C PRO A 368 -11.40 -5.99 -8.74
N PHE A 369 -10.64 -6.95 -9.29
CA PHE A 369 -9.61 -6.71 -10.30
C PHE A 369 -9.83 -7.60 -11.52
N CYS A 370 -9.65 -7.03 -12.71
CA CYS A 370 -9.72 -7.76 -13.97
C CYS A 370 -8.76 -7.16 -15.01
N THR A 371 -8.44 -7.94 -16.03
CA THR A 371 -7.61 -7.56 -17.17
C THR A 371 -8.21 -8.17 -18.44
N ASN A 372 -8.21 -7.44 -19.54
CA ASN A 372 -8.70 -7.91 -20.83
C ASN A 372 -7.58 -8.14 -21.86
N GLY A 373 -6.38 -7.65 -21.59
CA GLY A 373 -5.21 -7.77 -22.47
C GLY A 373 -5.36 -7.05 -23.82
N ILE A 374 -6.28 -6.07 -23.91
CA ILE A 374 -6.55 -5.18 -25.05
C ILE A 374 -6.10 -3.76 -24.71
N ASP A 375 -6.63 -3.16 -23.64
CA ASP A 375 -6.25 -1.81 -23.19
C ASP A 375 -5.26 -1.81 -22.02
N ASP A 376 -4.95 -3.01 -21.49
CA ASP A 376 -3.90 -3.28 -20.52
C ASP A 376 -2.78 -4.19 -21.09
N MET A 377 -1.61 -4.18 -20.44
CA MET A 377 -0.43 -4.97 -20.84
C MET A 377 -0.36 -6.38 -20.23
N PHE A 378 -1.41 -6.83 -19.52
CA PHE A 378 -1.41 -8.08 -18.77
C PHE A 378 -2.08 -9.21 -19.55
N GLU A 379 -2.03 -10.43 -19.00
CA GLU A 379 -2.86 -11.52 -19.51
C GLU A 379 -4.33 -11.31 -19.15
N PRO A 380 -5.28 -11.72 -20.00
CA PRO A 380 -6.69 -11.64 -19.66
C PRO A 380 -7.02 -12.44 -18.39
N PHE A 381 -7.67 -11.78 -17.44
CA PHE A 381 -8.14 -12.35 -16.19
C PHE A 381 -9.51 -11.74 -15.86
N LEU A 382 -10.50 -12.59 -15.65
CA LEU A 382 -11.85 -12.16 -15.30
C LEU A 382 -12.05 -12.20 -13.79
N TRP A 383 -12.63 -11.13 -13.26
CA TRP A 383 -13.12 -11.11 -11.89
C TRP A 383 -14.29 -12.09 -11.74
N ASP A 384 -14.23 -12.95 -10.74
CA ASP A 384 -15.27 -13.91 -10.40
C ASP A 384 -15.41 -13.97 -8.88
N LEU A 385 -16.51 -13.41 -8.37
CA LEU A 385 -16.79 -13.32 -6.94
C LEU A 385 -17.04 -14.69 -6.30
N GLU A 386 -17.67 -15.63 -7.01
CA GLU A 386 -17.93 -16.97 -6.46
C GLU A 386 -16.62 -17.72 -6.29
N LYS A 387 -15.79 -17.67 -7.33
CA LYS A 387 -14.44 -18.24 -7.35
C LYS A 387 -13.59 -17.66 -6.21
N TYR A 388 -13.53 -16.33 -6.10
CA TYR A 388 -12.86 -15.61 -5.03
C TYR A 388 -13.38 -16.00 -3.64
N SER A 389 -14.71 -16.08 -3.47
CA SER A 389 -15.32 -16.49 -2.22
C SER A 389 -14.94 -17.91 -1.80
N ASN A 390 -14.76 -18.83 -2.76
CA ASN A 390 -14.35 -20.19 -2.47
C ASN A 390 -12.87 -20.26 -2.05
N ASP A 391 -12.00 -19.45 -2.65
CA ASP A 391 -10.59 -19.38 -2.24
C ASP A 391 -10.46 -18.84 -0.82
N CYS A 392 -11.18 -17.77 -0.49
CA CYS A 392 -11.22 -17.21 0.85
C CYS A 392 -11.73 -18.23 1.88
N PHE A 393 -12.74 -19.03 1.51
CA PHE A 393 -13.22 -20.10 2.38
C PHE A 393 -12.17 -21.20 2.58
N ASN A 394 -11.46 -21.59 1.52
CA ASN A 394 -10.40 -22.59 1.60
C ASN A 394 -9.19 -22.11 2.42
N GLN A 395 -8.84 -20.83 2.33
CA GLN A 395 -7.68 -20.26 3.00
C GLN A 395 -7.96 -19.92 4.47
N TRP A 396 -9.13 -19.33 4.76
CA TRP A 396 -9.42 -18.72 6.05
C TRP A 396 -10.69 -19.28 6.72
N GLY A 397 -11.49 -20.10 6.04
CA GLY A 397 -12.77 -20.60 6.57
C GLY A 397 -13.86 -19.52 6.67
N VAL A 398 -13.70 -18.40 5.96
CA VAL A 398 -14.64 -17.26 5.94
C VAL A 398 -15.07 -16.95 4.52
N LYS A 399 -16.20 -16.26 4.37
CA LYS A 399 -16.67 -15.77 3.08
C LYS A 399 -16.70 -14.24 3.04
N PRO A 400 -16.32 -13.63 1.92
CA PRO A 400 -16.32 -12.18 1.76
C PRO A 400 -17.73 -11.59 1.84
N ARG A 401 -17.83 -10.36 2.33
CA ARG A 401 -19.04 -9.53 2.37
C ARG A 401 -18.85 -8.35 1.40
N PRO A 402 -19.08 -8.53 0.08
CA PRO A 402 -18.68 -7.56 -0.95
C PRO A 402 -19.29 -6.16 -0.79
N HIS A 403 -20.49 -6.06 -0.20
CA HIS A 403 -21.18 -4.78 0.00
C HIS A 403 -21.00 -4.22 1.42
N TRP A 404 -20.19 -4.85 2.28
CA TRP A 404 -20.11 -4.43 3.68
C TRP A 404 -19.48 -3.06 3.85
N MET A 405 -18.34 -2.82 3.17
CA MET A 405 -17.69 -1.50 3.21
C MET A 405 -18.57 -0.38 2.66
N THR A 406 -19.36 -0.68 1.62
CA THR A 406 -20.28 0.29 1.03
C THR A 406 -21.47 0.57 1.94
N THR A 407 -21.94 -0.45 2.67
CA THR A 407 -22.99 -0.34 3.70
C THR A 407 -22.49 0.45 4.90
N MET A 408 -21.25 0.21 5.33
CA MET A 408 -20.70 0.80 6.56
C MET A 408 -20.26 2.26 6.38
N TYR A 409 -19.74 2.61 5.19
CA TYR A 409 -19.11 3.89 4.90
C TYR A 409 -19.77 4.70 3.76
N GLY A 410 -20.84 4.21 3.14
CA GLY A 410 -21.67 4.98 2.19
C GLY A 410 -21.23 4.97 0.73
N GLY A 411 -20.07 4.39 0.41
CA GLY A 411 -19.56 4.28 -0.97
C GLY A 411 -19.42 5.63 -1.67
N LYS A 412 -20.13 5.83 -2.80
CA LYS A 412 -20.13 7.12 -3.51
C LYS A 412 -21.04 8.18 -2.89
N ASN A 413 -21.98 7.80 -2.04
CA ASN A 413 -22.93 8.72 -1.43
C ASN A 413 -22.40 9.28 -0.10
N ILE A 414 -21.32 10.06 -0.18
CA ILE A 414 -20.63 10.61 0.99
C ILE A 414 -20.80 12.12 1.16
N SER A 415 -21.68 12.77 0.39
CA SER A 415 -21.89 14.22 0.38
C SER A 415 -22.39 14.81 1.71
N SER A 416 -22.92 13.98 2.62
CA SER A 416 -23.30 14.39 3.98
C SER A 416 -22.11 14.58 4.92
N HIS A 417 -20.91 14.13 4.53
CA HIS A 417 -19.69 14.30 5.30
C HIS A 417 -18.98 15.61 4.95
N SER A 418 -17.94 15.95 5.72
CA SER A 418 -17.20 17.20 5.54
C SER A 418 -15.76 17.08 6.02
N ASN A 419 -14.93 18.05 5.61
CA ASN A 419 -13.53 18.21 6.00
C ASN A 419 -12.67 16.99 5.66
N ILE A 420 -12.75 16.52 4.42
CA ILE A 420 -11.87 15.46 3.91
C ILE A 420 -11.21 15.95 2.64
N ILE A 421 -9.88 15.83 2.60
CA ILE A 421 -9.10 15.99 1.38
C ILE A 421 -8.82 14.59 0.86
N PHE A 422 -9.16 14.33 -0.40
CA PHE A 422 -8.77 13.13 -1.13
C PHE A 422 -7.68 13.50 -2.13
N SER A 423 -6.42 13.29 -1.77
CA SER A 423 -5.30 13.50 -2.69
C SER A 423 -5.03 12.23 -3.49
N ASN A 424 -4.78 12.33 -4.79
CA ASN A 424 -4.56 11.19 -5.68
C ASN A 424 -3.37 11.46 -6.60
N GLY A 425 -2.38 10.58 -6.58
CA GLY A 425 -1.33 10.55 -7.61
C GLY A 425 -1.88 10.08 -8.96
N GLU A 426 -1.63 10.81 -10.05
CA GLU A 426 -2.06 10.35 -11.39
C GLU A 426 -1.20 9.21 -11.94
N LEU A 427 -0.03 8.95 -11.35
CA LEU A 427 0.80 7.76 -11.60
C LEU A 427 0.50 6.65 -10.58
N ASP A 428 -0.46 6.86 -9.67
CA ASP A 428 -0.86 5.84 -8.72
C ASP A 428 -2.06 5.06 -9.27
N PRO A 429 -1.92 3.75 -9.52
CA PRO A 429 -3.03 2.89 -9.94
C PRO A 429 -4.25 2.95 -9.02
N TRP A 430 -4.08 3.21 -7.72
CA TRP A 430 -5.17 3.32 -6.77
C TRP A 430 -6.05 4.56 -6.99
N SER A 431 -5.60 5.56 -7.75
CA SER A 431 -6.41 6.72 -8.12
C SER A 431 -7.66 6.34 -8.92
N GLY A 432 -7.66 5.20 -9.62
CA GLY A 432 -8.83 4.67 -10.33
C GLY A 432 -10.01 4.34 -9.39
N GLY A 433 -9.72 4.02 -8.13
CA GLY A 433 -10.69 3.83 -7.06
C GLY A 433 -10.75 4.99 -6.05
N GLY A 434 -10.08 6.10 -6.33
CA GLY A 434 -10.05 7.29 -5.48
C GLY A 434 -11.17 8.28 -5.78
N VAL A 435 -11.33 9.27 -4.90
CA VAL A 435 -12.20 10.44 -5.14
C VAL A 435 -11.38 11.50 -5.89
N THR A 436 -11.57 11.60 -7.20
CA THR A 436 -10.75 12.46 -8.08
C THR A 436 -11.42 13.79 -8.45
N ARG A 437 -12.58 14.09 -7.86
CA ARG A 437 -13.32 15.34 -8.06
C ARG A 437 -13.94 15.80 -6.75
N ASP A 438 -14.03 17.12 -6.57
CA ASP A 438 -14.74 17.72 -5.45
C ASP A 438 -16.19 17.22 -5.40
N ILE A 439 -16.63 16.83 -4.20
CA ILE A 439 -18.01 16.42 -3.93
C ILE A 439 -18.78 17.59 -3.31
N THR A 440 -18.12 18.33 -2.41
CA THR A 440 -18.63 19.55 -1.77
C THR A 440 -17.46 20.51 -1.51
N ASP A 441 -17.74 21.73 -1.06
CA ASP A 441 -16.71 22.72 -0.68
C ASP A 441 -15.76 22.26 0.45
N THR A 442 -16.07 21.15 1.12
CA THR A 442 -15.25 20.58 2.21
C THR A 442 -14.86 19.12 1.99
N LEU A 443 -15.33 18.50 0.91
CA LEU A 443 -14.92 17.19 0.44
C LEU A 443 -14.21 17.39 -0.89
N VAL A 444 -12.94 17.74 -0.81
CA VAL A 444 -12.14 18.23 -1.94
C VAL A 444 -11.21 17.15 -2.46
N ALA A 445 -10.97 17.15 -3.76
CA ALA A 445 -10.03 16.26 -4.43
C ALA A 445 -8.81 17.04 -4.92
N ILE A 446 -7.62 16.49 -4.68
CA ILE A 446 -6.36 17.05 -5.17
C ILE A 446 -5.66 16.01 -6.03
N ASN A 447 -5.66 16.20 -7.35
CA ASN A 447 -4.97 15.30 -8.28
C ASN A 447 -3.55 15.78 -8.54
N ILE A 448 -2.58 14.86 -8.48
CA ILE A 448 -1.14 15.14 -8.55
C ILE A 448 -0.58 14.51 -9.83
N HIS A 449 -0.41 15.30 -10.89
CA HIS A 449 -0.06 14.83 -12.24
C HIS A 449 1.16 13.88 -12.30
N ASP A 450 2.20 14.16 -11.50
CA ASP A 450 3.42 13.34 -11.44
C ASP A 450 3.55 12.60 -10.10
N GLY A 451 2.42 12.42 -9.40
CA GLY A 451 2.36 11.77 -8.10
C GLY A 451 2.24 10.26 -8.24
N ALA A 452 3.20 9.52 -7.66
CA ALA A 452 3.06 8.10 -7.38
C ALA A 452 2.33 7.88 -6.03
N HIS A 453 2.19 6.63 -5.60
CA HIS A 453 1.39 6.24 -4.43
C HIS A 453 1.76 7.04 -3.18
N HIS A 454 0.81 7.83 -2.66
CA HIS A 454 0.91 8.76 -1.52
C HIS A 454 2.22 9.57 -1.48
N LEU A 455 2.68 10.08 -2.64
CA LEU A 455 3.88 10.92 -2.76
C LEU A 455 3.78 12.20 -1.90
N ASP A 456 2.59 12.79 -1.81
CA ASP A 456 2.27 13.95 -0.96
C ASP A 456 2.62 13.72 0.51
N LEU A 457 2.45 12.50 1.03
CA LEU A 457 2.79 12.16 2.42
C LEU A 457 4.27 11.91 2.67
N ARG A 458 5.10 11.77 1.62
CA ARG A 458 6.55 11.59 1.78
C ARG A 458 7.22 12.88 2.28
N ALA A 459 8.46 12.78 2.72
CA ALA A 459 9.25 13.96 3.09
C ALA A 459 9.45 14.88 1.88
N HIS A 460 9.60 16.17 2.14
CA HIS A 460 10.13 17.10 1.15
C HIS A 460 11.45 16.58 0.55
N ASN A 461 11.56 16.64 -0.77
CA ASN A 461 12.74 16.26 -1.51
C ASN A 461 13.06 17.31 -2.58
N ALA A 462 14.35 17.54 -2.84
CA ALA A 462 14.78 18.50 -3.86
C ALA A 462 14.30 18.15 -5.28
N PHE A 463 13.94 16.89 -5.53
CA PHE A 463 13.42 16.41 -6.82
C PHE A 463 11.88 16.33 -6.84
N ASP A 464 11.18 16.83 -5.83
CA ASP A 464 9.72 16.87 -5.83
C ASP A 464 9.19 17.66 -7.05
N PRO A 465 8.28 17.07 -7.86
CA PRO A 465 7.60 17.79 -8.92
C PRO A 465 6.80 18.97 -8.37
N SER A 466 6.67 20.05 -9.16
CA SER A 466 5.88 21.21 -8.76
C SER A 466 4.43 20.85 -8.40
N SER A 467 3.88 19.79 -9.01
CA SER A 467 2.54 19.28 -8.72
C SER A 467 2.38 18.86 -7.24
N VAL A 468 3.30 18.06 -6.68
CA VAL A 468 3.21 17.66 -5.26
C VAL A 468 3.48 18.83 -4.31
N LEU A 469 4.38 19.75 -4.67
CA LEU A 469 4.63 20.95 -3.85
C LEU A 469 3.36 21.81 -3.73
N LEU A 470 2.62 21.99 -4.83
CA LEU A 470 1.34 22.71 -4.81
C LEU A 470 0.26 21.97 -4.02
N SER A 471 0.18 20.65 -4.14
CA SER A 471 -0.74 19.81 -3.38
C SER A 471 -0.55 19.95 -1.87
N ARG A 472 0.70 19.84 -1.40
CA ARG A 472 1.04 20.03 0.02
C ARG A 472 0.66 21.41 0.54
N LEU A 473 0.84 22.46 -0.26
CA LEU A 473 0.41 23.81 0.13
C LEU A 473 -1.12 23.92 0.28
N LEU A 474 -1.88 23.28 -0.60
CA LEU A 474 -3.34 23.21 -0.50
C LEU A 474 -3.78 22.38 0.71
N GLU A 475 -3.15 21.24 0.95
CA GLU A 475 -3.39 20.38 2.12
C GLU A 475 -3.19 21.16 3.42
N VAL A 476 -2.04 21.83 3.56
CA VAL A 476 -1.74 22.68 4.72
C VAL A 476 -2.73 23.83 4.86
N LYS A 477 -3.17 24.45 3.76
CA LYS A 477 -4.19 25.50 3.78
C LYS A 477 -5.51 25.00 4.37
N HIS A 478 -5.97 23.81 3.97
CA HIS A 478 -7.19 23.21 4.52
C HIS A 478 -7.01 22.81 5.99
N MET A 479 -5.88 22.19 6.36
CA MET A 479 -5.58 21.83 7.75
C MET A 479 -5.58 23.06 8.67
N LYS A 480 -4.95 24.16 8.25
CA LYS A 480 -4.99 25.44 8.98
C LYS A 480 -6.40 25.97 9.14
N LYS A 481 -7.23 25.89 8.09
CA LYS A 481 -8.63 26.31 8.17
C LYS A 481 -9.38 25.52 9.23
N TRP A 482 -9.26 24.19 9.25
CA TRP A 482 -9.93 23.35 10.25
C TRP A 482 -9.47 23.64 11.68
N ILE A 483 -8.18 23.89 11.88
CA ILE A 483 -7.62 24.29 13.17
C ILE A 483 -8.23 25.64 13.64
N LEU A 484 -8.27 26.62 12.74
CA LEU A 484 -8.86 27.95 13.03
C LEU A 484 -10.36 27.87 13.33
N ASP A 485 -11.12 27.11 12.54
CA ASP A 485 -12.55 26.91 12.72
C ASP A 485 -12.84 26.23 14.07
N PHE A 486 -12.04 25.23 14.45
CA PHE A 486 -12.17 24.55 15.75
C PHE A 486 -12.01 25.52 16.93
N TYR A 487 -10.95 26.32 16.94
CA TYR A 487 -10.71 27.28 18.02
C TYR A 487 -11.72 28.44 18.03
N SER A 488 -12.27 28.80 16.86
CA SER A 488 -13.29 29.85 16.76
C SER A 488 -14.65 29.42 17.31
N ASN A 489 -14.93 28.10 17.36
CA ASN A 489 -16.20 27.56 17.85
C ASN A 489 -16.20 27.21 19.36
N ILE A 490 -15.03 27.26 20.02
CA ILE A 490 -14.88 26.96 21.45
C ILE A 490 -14.93 28.24 22.31
N GLN A 491 -14.67 29.41 21.71
CA GLN A 491 -14.88 30.73 22.32
C GLN A 491 -16.35 31.13 22.28
#